data_AF-A0A3D3WE15-F1
#
_entry.id   AF-A0A3D3WE15-F1
#
_cell.length_a   1.000
_cell.length_b   1.000
_cell.length_c   1.000
_cell.angle_alpha   90.00
_cell.angle_beta   90.00
_cell.angle_gamma   90.00
#
_symmetry.space_group_name_H-M   'P 1'
#
loop_
_entity.id
_entity.type
_entity.pdbx_description
1 polymer ?
#
loop_
_entity_poly.entity_id
_entity_poly.type
_entity_poly.pdbx_seq_one_letter_code
_entity_poly.pdbx_strand_id
1 'polypeptide(L)' 'MTCLPSSTEKKLGLVIDLDICVGCQACVVNCKEWNTAGYGAPLADSDPYGAHPTG' A
#
# COMPACT_ATOMS: atom_id res chain seq x y z
N MET A 1 8.12 2.24 7.14
CA MET A 1 8.48 0.89 6.68
C MET A 1 8.10 -0.09 7.78
N THR A 2 7.35 -1.14 7.47
CA THR A 2 6.91 -2.14 8.45
C THR A 2 8.10 -2.96 8.96
N CYS A 3 8.13 -3.24 10.27
CA CYS A 3 9.17 -4.05 10.89
C CYS A 3 8.90 -5.55 10.65
N LEU A 4 9.89 -6.28 10.15
CA LEU A 4 9.80 -7.74 10.00
C LEU A 4 10.10 -8.45 11.34
N PRO A 5 9.46 -9.59 11.63
CA PRO A 5 9.77 -10.38 12.82
C PRO A 5 11.18 -10.99 12.74
N SER A 6 11.84 -11.14 13.90
CA SER A 6 13.20 -11.69 13.99
C SER A 6 13.28 -13.20 13.74
N SER A 7 12.21 -13.94 14.04
CA SER A 7 12.08 -15.37 13.73
C SER A 7 10.63 -15.74 13.42
N THR A 8 10.44 -16.77 12.61
CA THR A 8 9.13 -17.32 12.22
C THR A 8 9.21 -18.84 12.26
N GLU A 9 8.15 -19.53 12.69
CA GLU A 9 8.07 -21.00 12.68
C GLU A 9 8.19 -21.58 11.26
N LYS A 10 7.63 -20.86 10.27
CA LYS A 10 7.67 -21.23 8.85
C LYS A 10 8.14 -20.05 8.01
N LYS A 11 8.99 -20.33 7.02
CA LYS A 11 9.44 -19.34 6.03
C LYS A 11 8.50 -19.40 4.83
N LEU A 12 7.96 -18.26 4.45
CA LEU A 12 7.15 -18.10 3.24
C LEU A 12 8.03 -17.49 2.14
N GLY A 13 7.86 -17.97 0.91
CA GLY A 13 8.54 -17.43 -0.27
C GLY A 13 7.54 -17.17 -1.39
N LEU A 14 7.69 -16.06 -2.09
CA LEU A 14 6.95 -15.72 -3.30
C LEU A 14 7.92 -15.76 -4.48
N VAL A 15 7.60 -16.56 -5.50
CA VAL A 15 8.36 -16.60 -6.75
C VAL A 15 7.54 -15.89 -7.82
N ILE A 16 8.18 -14.96 -8.53
CA ILE A 16 7.57 -14.20 -9.61
C ILE A 16 8.35 -14.50 -10.88
N ASP A 17 7.65 -15.00 -11.89
CA ASP A 17 8.20 -15.17 -13.23
C ASP A 17 8.20 -13.81 -13.94
N LEU A 18 9.40 -13.34 -14.30
CA LEU A 18 9.59 -12.05 -14.94
C LEU A 18 9.44 -12.11 -16.47
N ASP A 19 9.45 -13.30 -17.06
CA ASP A 19 9.26 -13.47 -18.51
C ASP A 19 7.77 -13.30 -18.90
N ILE A 20 6.85 -13.66 -18.00
CA ILE A 20 5.39 -13.44 -18.20
C ILE A 20 4.90 -12.10 -17.64
N CYS A 21 5.70 -11.42 -16.83
CA CYS A 21 5.30 -10.19 -16.17
C CYS A 21 5.19 -9.03 -17.18
N VAL A 22 3.96 -8.63 -17.53
CA VAL A 22 3.71 -7.54 -18.50
C VAL A 22 3.63 -6.14 -17.88
N GLY A 23 3.82 -6.02 -16.56
CA GLY A 23 3.78 -4.72 -15.88
C GLY A 23 2.37 -4.09 -15.74
N CYS A 24 1.30 -4.88 -15.77
CA CYS A 24 -0.08 -4.38 -15.73
C CYS A 24 -0.54 -3.73 -14.41
N GLN A 25 0.31 -3.69 -13.38
CA GLN A 25 0.01 -3.12 -12.05
C GLN A 25 -1.08 -3.85 -11.23
N ALA A 26 -1.67 -4.94 -11.71
CA ALA A 26 -2.75 -5.64 -11.00
C ALA A 26 -2.34 -6.10 -9.59
N CYS A 27 -1.12 -6.63 -9.43
CA CYS A 27 -0.60 -7.03 -8.11
C CYS A 27 -0.45 -5.85 -7.14
N VAL A 28 -0.04 -4.68 -7.64
CA VAL A 28 0.11 -3.45 -6.84
C VAL A 28 -1.25 -2.90 -6.44
N VAL A 29 -2.19 -2.82 -7.39
CA VAL A 29 -3.57 -2.37 -7.15
C VAL A 29 -4.22 -3.25 -6.09
N ASN A 30 -4.22 -4.57 -6.25
CA ASN A 30 -4.85 -5.46 -5.27
C ASN A 30 -4.19 -5.39 -3.88
N CYS A 31 -2.85 -5.31 -3.82
CA CYS A 31 -2.15 -5.14 -2.55
C CYS A 31 -2.60 -3.84 -1.86
N LYS A 32 -2.68 -2.74 -2.62
CA LYS A 32 -3.15 -1.45 -2.14
C LYS A 32 -4.60 -1.52 -1.68
N GLU A 33 -5.49 -2.12 -2.47
CA GLU A 33 -6.91 -2.24 -2.14
C GLU A 33 -7.09 -2.99 -0.81
N TRP A 34 -6.41 -4.13 -0.66
CA TRP A 34 -6.55 -4.95 0.54
C TRP A 34 -5.96 -4.30 1.80
N ASN A 35 -4.79 -3.66 1.68
CA ASN A 35 -4.03 -3.20 2.86
C ASN A 35 -4.22 -1.71 3.16
N THR A 36 -4.65 -0.91 2.18
CA THR A 36 -4.64 0.56 2.26
C THR A 36 -5.83 1.26 1.60
N ALA A 37 -6.82 0.54 1.03
CA ALA A 37 -8.03 1.20 0.49
C ALA A 37 -8.79 2.02 1.54
N GLY A 38 -8.66 1.65 2.83
CA GLY A 38 -9.23 2.39 3.94
C GLY A 38 -8.63 3.78 4.17
N TYR A 39 -7.49 4.11 3.57
CA TYR A 39 -6.93 5.46 3.59
C TYR A 39 -7.46 6.32 2.42
N GLY A 40 -8.71 6.10 2.07
CA GLY A 40 -9.60 7.13 1.55
C GLY A 40 -10.29 7.85 2.71
N ALA A 41 -9.55 8.26 3.75
CA ALA A 41 -9.94 9.55 4.32
C ALA A 41 -9.76 10.53 3.15
N PRO A 42 -10.71 11.44 2.88
CA PRO A 42 -10.31 12.63 2.15
C PRO A 42 -9.02 13.12 2.81
N LEU A 43 -8.14 13.78 2.05
CA LEU A 43 -7.39 14.88 2.65
C LEU A 43 -8.47 15.86 3.12
N ALA A 44 -9.17 15.51 4.20
CA ALA A 44 -10.05 16.37 4.92
C ALA A 44 -9.03 17.24 5.60
N ASP A 45 -8.66 18.29 4.87
CA ASP A 45 -8.14 19.45 5.52
C ASP A 45 -9.07 19.68 6.71
N SER A 46 -8.52 19.48 7.90
CA SER A 46 -9.28 19.62 9.13
C SER A 46 -9.70 21.07 9.35
N ASP A 47 -9.12 22.01 8.58
CA ASP A 47 -9.41 23.44 8.58
C ASP A 47 -9.31 24.04 7.15
N PRO A 48 -10.25 23.72 6.24
CA PRO A 48 -10.19 24.16 4.83
C PRO A 48 -10.32 25.68 4.64
N TYR A 49 -10.66 26.41 5.70
CA TYR A 49 -10.76 27.86 5.71
C TYR A 49 -9.69 28.52 6.60
N GLY A 50 -8.71 27.74 7.07
CA GLY A 50 -7.58 28.22 7.87
C GLY A 50 -6.55 28.99 7.06
N ALA A 51 -5.52 29.49 7.74
CA ALA A 51 -4.45 30.25 7.10
C ALA A 51 -3.59 29.42 6.12
N HIS A 52 -3.63 28.09 6.25
CA HIS A 52 -2.82 27.16 5.46
C HIS A 52 -3.62 25.91 5.07
N PRO A 53 -4.49 26.00 4.06
CA PRO A 53 -5.24 24.84 3.62
C PRO A 53 -4.34 23.84 2.89
N THR A 54 -4.57 22.54 3.09
CA THR A 54 -3.82 21.46 2.43
C THR A 54 -4.75 20.61 1.57
N GLY A 55 -4.54 20.67 0.25
CA GLY A 55 -5.20 19.83 -0.76
C GLY A 55 -4.22 18.92 -1.47
#